data_AF-A0A9E5PHV5-F1
#
_entry.id   AF-A0A9E5PHV5-F1
#
_cell.length_a   1.000
_cell.length_b   1.000
_cell.length_c   1.000
_cell.angle_alpha   90.00
_cell.angle_beta   90.00
_cell.angle_gamma   90.00
#
_symmetry.space_group_name_H-M   'P 1'
#
loop_
_entity.id
_entity.type
_entity.pdbx_description
1 polymer ?
#
loop_
_entity_poly.entity_id
_entity_poly.type
_entity_poly.pdbx_seq_one_letter_code
_entity_poly.pdbx_strand_id
1 'polypeptide(L)'
;MRLILLSFPETLASLRRFRMKLQLTRLGLTLACALGVAPRLPAQIRADERALAAEARMVEAMGGRRAWESARFFDFVWAVERPGRPPTERRHVWDRWTGRYKLEMPLRDGRHMVAIFNANTKAGDVWIDNSKLTGDSVQTLLDRAYAVHINDSYWLIMPFKWLDPGVNLEYLGLVTDSTGKQWEKIQLTFENVGLTPDNRYHAYLDPETWLMGWWEHFRQRADSIPGVRCQWLAWEQRGPIKVSLDRPFLGGGARIYFPQAVIATEVDESAFAPPSP
;
A
#
# COMPACT_ATOMS: atom_id res chain seq x y z
N MET A 1 -15.92 5.06 -16.42
CA MET A 1 -14.86 4.10 -16.01
C MET A 1 -14.14 4.65 -14.77
N ARG A 2 -14.61 4.34 -13.55
CA ARG A 2 -13.96 4.79 -12.29
C ARG A 2 -12.86 3.79 -11.95
N LEU A 3 -11.61 4.11 -12.32
CA LEU A 3 -10.44 3.39 -11.80
C LEU A 3 -10.25 3.73 -10.32
N ILE A 4 -10.46 2.73 -9.48
CA ILE A 4 -10.42 2.80 -8.02
C ILE A 4 -8.95 2.75 -7.56
N LEU A 5 -8.34 3.93 -7.48
CA LEU A 5 -7.53 4.26 -6.29
C LEU A 5 -8.54 4.31 -5.15
N LEU A 6 -8.44 3.42 -4.16
CA LEU A 6 -9.34 3.25 -3.01
C LEU A 6 -10.37 4.39 -2.88
N SER A 7 -11.48 4.27 -3.61
CA SER A 7 -12.59 5.19 -3.54
C SER A 7 -13.40 4.72 -2.35
N PHE A 8 -13.09 5.26 -1.17
CA PHE A 8 -13.84 4.98 0.05
C PHE A 8 -15.30 5.43 -0.18
N PRO A 9 -16.29 4.51 -0.06
CA PRO A 9 -17.69 4.90 -0.01
C PRO A 9 -17.98 5.58 1.33
N GLU A 10 -18.41 6.84 1.27
CA GLU A 10 -19.03 7.55 2.39
C GLU A 10 -20.52 7.23 2.38
N THR A 11 -20.99 6.32 3.24
CA THR A 11 -22.37 6.33 3.75
C THR A 11 -22.54 5.31 4.86
N LEU A 12 -22.57 5.77 6.11
CA LEU A 12 -23.37 5.13 7.18
C LEU A 12 -24.19 6.18 7.91
N ALA A 13 -25.03 6.87 7.13
CA ALA A 13 -26.23 7.53 7.63
C ALA A 13 -27.45 6.73 7.15
N SER A 14 -27.63 5.50 7.66
CA SER A 14 -28.94 4.92 7.96
C SER A 14 -28.74 3.52 8.53
N LEU A 15 -29.18 3.31 9.77
CA LEU A 15 -29.80 2.09 10.29
C LEU A 15 -30.17 2.37 11.75
N ARG A 16 -31.16 3.23 11.92
CA ARG A 16 -31.99 3.24 13.13
C ARG A 16 -33.18 2.32 12.89
N ARG A 17 -33.47 1.50 13.91
CA ARG A 17 -34.68 0.72 14.19
C ARG A 17 -34.69 -0.73 13.67
N PHE A 18 -34.32 -1.65 14.57
CA PHE A 18 -35.18 -2.80 14.84
C PHE A 18 -35.11 -3.13 16.33
N ARG A 19 -36.20 -2.82 17.06
CA ARG A 19 -36.42 -3.26 18.44
C ARG A 19 -37.06 -4.65 18.33
N MET A 20 -36.33 -5.69 18.71
CA MET A 20 -36.93 -7.01 18.95
C MET A 20 -36.97 -7.25 20.46
N LYS A 21 -38.18 -7.25 21.01
CA LYS A 21 -38.46 -7.74 22.36
C LYS A 21 -38.30 -9.26 22.30
N LEU A 22 -37.46 -9.84 23.15
CA LEU A 22 -37.55 -11.27 23.46
C LEU A 22 -37.48 -11.45 24.98
N GLN A 23 -38.58 -11.98 25.52
CA GLN A 23 -38.76 -12.28 26.92
C GLN A 23 -37.88 -13.48 27.32
N LEU A 24 -37.23 -13.37 28.48
CA LEU A 24 -36.54 -14.47 29.13
C LEU A 24 -37.55 -15.52 29.61
N THR A 25 -37.28 -16.79 29.30
CA THR A 25 -37.69 -17.90 30.18
C THR A 25 -36.53 -18.88 30.29
N ARG A 26 -36.18 -19.21 31.55
CA ARG A 26 -35.06 -20.04 31.99
C ARG A 26 -35.33 -21.52 31.69
N LEU A 27 -34.32 -22.29 31.28
CA LEU A 27 -33.80 -23.49 31.98
C LEU A 27 -32.69 -24.17 31.14
N GLY A 28 -31.60 -24.59 31.81
CA GLY A 28 -30.90 -25.82 31.42
C GLY A 28 -29.48 -25.70 30.84
N LEU A 29 -28.52 -26.20 31.61
CA LEU A 29 -27.24 -26.79 31.20
C LEU A 29 -26.12 -25.85 30.71
N THR A 30 -25.29 -25.40 31.65
CA THR A 30 -23.94 -24.91 31.37
C THR A 30 -23.04 -26.07 30.92
N LEU A 31 -22.99 -26.33 29.62
CA LEU A 31 -21.86 -26.99 28.99
C LEU A 31 -20.78 -25.92 28.77
N ALA A 32 -19.73 -25.93 29.58
CA ALA A 32 -18.57 -25.08 29.38
C ALA A 32 -17.83 -25.54 28.10
N CYS A 33 -18.26 -25.04 26.94
CA CYS A 33 -17.43 -25.03 25.75
C CYS A 33 -16.29 -24.07 26.03
N ALA A 34 -15.13 -24.62 26.42
CA ALA A 34 -13.86 -23.95 26.29
C ALA A 34 -13.68 -23.64 24.79
N LEU A 35 -14.03 -22.41 24.38
CA LEU A 35 -13.62 -21.84 23.12
C LEU A 35 -12.11 -21.69 23.18
N GLY A 36 -11.40 -22.76 22.86
CA GLY A 36 -9.99 -22.70 22.54
C GLY A 36 -9.84 -21.75 21.37
N VAL A 37 -9.35 -20.53 21.63
CA VAL A 37 -8.78 -19.68 20.60
C VAL A 37 -7.56 -20.45 20.10
N ALA A 38 -7.73 -21.21 19.03
CA ALA A 38 -6.60 -21.83 18.36
C ALA A 38 -5.61 -20.70 18.00
N PRO A 39 -4.33 -20.82 18.34
CA PRO A 39 -3.35 -19.82 17.95
C PRO A 39 -3.38 -19.72 16.42
N ARG A 40 -3.60 -18.50 15.89
CA ARG A 40 -3.43 -18.24 14.47
C ARG A 40 -1.97 -18.53 14.14
N LEU A 41 -1.73 -19.60 13.38
CA LEU A 41 -0.41 -19.88 12.84
C LEU A 41 0.06 -18.64 12.05
N PRO A 42 1.33 -18.24 12.17
CA PRO A 42 1.86 -17.15 11.36
C PRO A 42 1.63 -17.47 9.89
N ALA A 43 1.13 -16.49 9.12
CA ALA A 43 0.88 -16.66 7.70
C ALA A 43 2.20 -17.04 7.00
N GLN A 44 2.26 -18.26 6.47
CA GLN A 44 3.44 -18.78 5.80
C GLN A 44 3.45 -18.31 4.35
N ILE A 45 4.63 -17.93 3.83
CA ILE A 45 4.80 -17.61 2.42
C ILE A 45 4.66 -18.92 1.63
N ARG A 46 3.75 -18.95 0.65
CA ARG A 46 3.73 -20.02 -0.36
C ARG A 46 4.35 -19.49 -1.64
N ALA A 47 5.58 -19.92 -1.94
CA ALA A 47 6.32 -19.45 -3.10
C ALA A 47 6.97 -20.60 -3.89
N ASP A 48 6.87 -20.53 -5.22
CA ASP A 48 7.66 -21.36 -6.15
C ASP A 48 9.15 -20.99 -6.06
N GLU A 49 10.06 -21.97 -6.12
CA GLU A 49 11.51 -21.75 -6.08
C GLU A 49 12.00 -20.77 -7.15
N ARG A 50 11.43 -20.82 -8.36
CA ARG A 50 11.74 -19.87 -9.45
C ARG A 50 11.23 -18.48 -9.14
N ALA A 51 10.06 -18.36 -8.51
CA ALA A 51 9.53 -17.06 -8.10
C ALA A 51 10.40 -16.43 -6.99
N LEU A 52 10.89 -17.24 -6.05
CA LEU A 52 11.86 -16.81 -5.03
C LEU A 52 13.19 -16.38 -5.64
N ALA A 53 13.70 -17.13 -6.63
CA ALA A 53 14.91 -16.77 -7.34
C ALA A 53 14.76 -15.43 -8.08
N ALA A 54 13.62 -15.22 -8.76
CA ALA A 54 13.32 -13.99 -9.45
C ALA A 54 13.18 -12.79 -8.49
N GLU A 55 12.50 -12.95 -7.35
CA GLU A 55 12.41 -11.94 -6.30
C GLU A 55 13.81 -11.58 -5.76
N ALA A 56 14.66 -12.58 -5.49
CA ALA A 56 15.99 -12.34 -4.97
C ALA A 56 16.86 -11.53 -5.96
N ARG A 57 16.77 -11.86 -7.26
CA ARG A 57 17.46 -11.11 -8.33
C ARG A 57 16.93 -9.68 -8.46
N MET A 58 15.62 -9.49 -8.38
CA MET A 58 15.00 -8.16 -8.40
C MET A 58 15.44 -7.31 -7.22
N VAL A 59 15.38 -7.85 -6.00
CA VAL A 59 15.82 -7.13 -4.80
C VAL A 59 17.30 -6.81 -4.86
N GLU A 60 18.14 -7.72 -5.35
CA GLU A 60 19.57 -7.45 -5.57
C GLU A 60 19.80 -6.32 -6.58
N ALA A 61 19.10 -6.33 -7.72
CA ALA A 61 19.16 -5.25 -8.71
C ALA A 61 18.70 -3.88 -8.18
N MET A 62 17.92 -3.90 -7.08
CA MET A 62 17.44 -2.73 -6.36
C MET A 62 18.32 -2.31 -5.17
N GLY A 63 19.47 -2.96 -4.95
CA GLY A 63 20.44 -2.65 -3.88
C GLY A 63 20.61 -3.75 -2.84
N GLY A 64 19.81 -4.81 -2.90
CA GLY A 64 19.91 -5.97 -2.01
C GLY A 64 19.19 -5.80 -0.68
N ARG A 65 19.03 -6.92 0.05
CA ARG A 65 18.26 -6.96 1.31
C ARG A 65 18.84 -6.07 2.41
N ARG A 66 20.16 -6.04 2.55
CA ARG A 66 20.84 -5.19 3.55
C ARG A 66 20.59 -3.70 3.30
N ALA A 67 20.60 -3.28 2.03
CA ALA A 67 20.28 -1.91 1.67
C ALA A 67 18.82 -1.58 2.02
N TRP A 68 17.89 -2.48 1.68
CA TRP A 68 16.48 -2.35 2.07
C TRP A 68 16.29 -2.25 3.59
N GLU A 69 16.94 -3.11 4.36
CA GLU A 69 16.92 -3.09 5.82
C GLU A 69 17.43 -1.76 6.39
N SER A 70 18.49 -1.21 5.80
CA SER A 70 19.06 0.10 6.18
C SER A 70 18.21 1.30 5.76
N ALA A 71 17.32 1.15 4.76
CA ALA A 71 16.41 2.19 4.31
C ALA A 71 15.35 2.46 5.40
N ARG A 72 15.62 3.48 6.22
CA ARG A 72 14.85 3.81 7.42
C ARG A 72 13.90 4.98 7.18
N PHE A 73 14.43 6.07 6.63
CA PHE A 73 13.71 7.32 6.46
C PHE A 73 13.26 7.51 5.02
N PHE A 74 11.98 7.87 4.84
CA PHE A 74 11.39 8.16 3.54
C PHE A 74 10.68 9.53 3.62
N ASP A 75 11.07 10.48 2.78
CA ASP A 75 10.32 11.72 2.51
C ASP A 75 10.00 11.77 1.02
N PHE A 76 8.74 11.55 0.66
CA PHE A 76 8.32 11.45 -0.73
C PHE A 76 6.98 12.12 -0.97
N VAL A 77 6.80 12.56 -2.21
CA VAL A 77 5.52 13.03 -2.71
C VAL A 77 4.95 11.93 -3.60
N TRP A 78 3.75 11.45 -3.28
CA TRP A 78 2.97 10.61 -4.17
C TRP A 78 2.06 11.52 -4.99
N ALA A 79 2.12 11.41 -6.32
CA ALA A 79 1.30 12.19 -7.22
C ALA A 79 0.50 11.29 -8.16
N VAL A 80 -0.74 11.69 -8.48
CA VAL A 80 -1.52 11.09 -9.55
C VAL A 80 -2.03 12.15 -10.51
N GLU A 81 -1.74 11.95 -11.78
CA GLU A 81 -2.25 12.73 -12.89
C GLU A 81 -3.37 11.95 -13.59
N ARG A 82 -4.43 12.65 -14.00
CA ARG A 82 -5.54 12.11 -14.79
C ARG A 82 -5.94 13.13 -15.85
N PRO A 83 -6.31 12.70 -17.07
CA PRO A 83 -6.70 13.63 -18.13
C PRO A 83 -7.80 14.59 -17.70
N GLY A 84 -7.59 15.88 -17.97
CA GLY A 84 -8.57 16.94 -17.69
C GLY A 84 -8.72 17.31 -16.21
N ARG A 85 -7.78 16.93 -15.35
CA ARG A 85 -7.79 17.31 -13.92
C ARG A 85 -6.40 17.76 -13.47
N PRO A 86 -6.32 18.72 -12.54
CA PRO A 86 -5.06 18.98 -11.83
C PRO A 86 -4.55 17.70 -11.14
N PRO A 87 -3.22 17.51 -11.04
CA PRO A 87 -2.66 16.42 -10.27
C PRO A 87 -3.12 16.46 -8.81
N THR A 88 -3.30 15.29 -8.21
CA THR A 88 -3.44 15.18 -6.76
C THR A 88 -2.10 14.77 -6.18
N GLU A 89 -1.59 15.55 -5.24
CA GLU A 89 -0.33 15.30 -4.56
C GLU A 89 -0.54 15.10 -3.06
N ARG A 90 0.24 14.18 -2.49
CA ARG A 90 0.26 13.88 -1.06
C ARG A 90 1.71 13.73 -0.63
N ARG A 91 2.12 14.45 0.41
CA ARG A 91 3.48 14.35 0.95
C ARG A 91 3.49 13.39 2.13
N HIS A 92 4.52 12.58 2.19
CA HIS A 92 4.70 11.53 3.17
C HIS A 92 6.09 11.63 3.77
N VAL A 93 6.16 11.57 5.10
CA VAL A 93 7.41 11.39 5.84
C VAL A 93 7.26 10.17 6.72
N TRP A 94 8.23 9.27 6.70
CA TRP A 94 8.14 7.98 7.38
C TRP A 94 9.48 7.56 7.98
N ASP A 95 9.50 7.30 9.29
CA ASP A 95 10.51 6.47 9.94
C ASP A 95 9.95 5.05 9.99
N ARG A 96 10.40 4.21 9.06
CA ARG A 96 9.93 2.84 8.90
C ARG A 96 10.22 1.96 10.10
N TRP A 97 11.26 2.28 10.87
CA TRP A 97 11.68 1.47 12.01
C TRP A 97 10.79 1.70 13.23
N THR A 98 10.46 2.96 13.52
CA THR A 98 9.61 3.30 14.68
C THR A 98 8.12 3.30 14.33
N GLY A 99 7.80 3.39 13.04
CA GLY A 99 6.44 3.59 12.54
C GLY A 99 5.99 5.04 12.58
N ARG A 100 6.81 6.01 12.99
CA ARG A 100 6.43 7.42 12.98
C ARG A 100 6.16 7.89 11.55
N TYR A 101 5.01 8.51 11.33
CA TYR A 101 4.53 8.91 10.01
C TYR A 101 3.95 10.33 10.05
N LYS A 102 4.19 11.10 9.00
CA LYS A 102 3.51 12.34 8.70
C LYS A 102 2.91 12.28 7.30
N LEU A 103 1.64 12.62 7.20
CA LEU A 103 0.91 12.74 5.94
C LEU A 103 0.43 14.18 5.79
N GLU A 104 0.68 14.78 4.65
CA GLU A 104 0.10 16.06 4.24
C GLU A 104 -0.71 15.84 2.96
N MET A 105 -1.99 16.23 2.95
CA MET A 105 -2.86 16.02 1.80
C MET A 105 -4.00 17.04 1.68
N PRO A 106 -4.43 17.36 0.44
CA PRO A 106 -5.64 18.15 0.24
C PRO A 106 -6.90 17.34 0.59
N LEU A 107 -7.90 18.04 1.11
CA LEU A 107 -9.26 17.56 1.30
C LEU A 107 -10.14 17.95 0.12
N ARG A 108 -11.29 17.28 -0.01
CA ARG A 108 -12.24 17.51 -1.12
C ARG A 108 -12.87 18.89 -1.10
N ASP A 109 -12.96 19.51 0.08
CA ASP A 109 -13.49 20.85 0.29
C ASP A 109 -12.42 21.95 0.09
N GLY A 110 -11.21 21.58 -0.37
CA GLY A 110 -10.12 22.51 -0.64
C GLY A 110 -9.21 22.79 0.55
N ARG A 111 -9.57 22.34 1.76
CA ARG A 111 -8.74 22.49 2.96
C ARG A 111 -7.53 21.55 2.93
N HIS A 112 -6.55 21.82 3.76
CA HIS A 112 -5.35 21.00 3.88
C HIS A 112 -5.32 20.23 5.20
N MET A 113 -5.04 18.93 5.13
CA MET A 113 -4.90 18.07 6.30
C MET A 113 -3.45 17.67 6.52
N VAL A 114 -2.97 17.82 7.75
CA VAL A 114 -1.73 17.21 8.24
C VAL A 114 -2.09 16.17 9.29
N ALA A 115 -1.58 14.96 9.18
CA ALA A 115 -1.70 13.91 10.20
C ALA A 115 -0.31 13.44 10.60
N ILE A 116 0.01 13.49 11.89
CA ILE A 116 1.25 12.93 12.46
C ILE A 116 0.86 11.81 13.39
N PHE A 117 1.25 10.58 13.06
CA PHE A 117 0.78 9.38 13.75
C PHE A 117 1.82 8.27 13.72
N ASN A 118 1.58 7.22 14.49
CA ASN A 118 2.38 6.00 14.40
C ASN A 118 1.65 4.95 13.57
N ALA A 119 2.24 4.51 12.45
CA ALA A 119 1.66 3.55 11.53
C ALA A 119 1.42 2.16 12.16
N ASN A 120 2.15 1.80 13.23
CA ASN A 120 1.98 0.52 13.92
C ASN A 120 0.79 0.53 14.89
N THR A 121 0.49 1.67 15.50
CA THR A 121 -0.59 1.79 16.52
C THR A 121 -1.80 2.59 16.04
N LYS A 122 -1.65 3.36 14.96
CA LYS A 122 -2.62 4.32 14.40
C LYS A 122 -2.99 5.48 15.32
N ALA A 123 -2.29 5.63 16.44
CA ALA A 123 -2.47 6.77 17.34
C ALA A 123 -1.66 7.98 16.84
N GLY A 124 -2.22 9.18 17.01
CA GLY A 124 -1.59 10.41 16.55
C GLY A 124 -2.49 11.63 16.68
N ASP A 125 -2.09 12.67 15.97
CA ASP A 125 -2.74 13.97 15.94
C ASP A 125 -3.05 14.37 14.50
N VAL A 126 -4.10 15.19 14.33
CA VAL A 126 -4.54 15.71 13.03
C VAL A 126 -4.75 17.21 13.13
N TRP A 127 -4.34 17.92 12.08
CA TRP A 127 -4.56 19.34 11.88
C TRP A 127 -5.29 19.58 10.56
N ILE A 128 -6.21 20.54 10.56
CA ILE A 128 -6.83 21.08 9.34
C ILE A 128 -6.53 22.57 9.27
N ASP A 129 -5.93 23.02 8.17
CA ASP A 129 -5.50 24.41 7.98
C ASP A 129 -4.77 24.95 9.22
N ASN A 130 -3.73 24.22 9.64
CA ASN A 130 -2.89 24.47 10.82
C ASN A 130 -3.59 24.40 12.20
N SER A 131 -4.90 24.21 12.23
CA SER A 131 -5.66 24.07 13.48
C SER A 131 -5.70 22.62 13.95
N LYS A 132 -5.14 22.35 15.14
CA LYS A 132 -5.17 21.02 15.74
C LYS A 132 -6.60 20.60 16.05
N LEU A 133 -6.99 19.41 15.62
CA LEU A 133 -8.30 18.84 15.92
C LEU A 133 -8.30 18.11 17.26
N THR A 134 -9.47 18.06 17.89
CA THR A 134 -9.73 17.32 19.12
C THR A 134 -11.07 16.58 19.04
N GLY A 135 -11.22 15.48 19.77
CA GLY A 135 -12.47 14.72 19.87
C GLY A 135 -12.58 13.56 18.87
N ASP A 136 -13.77 12.98 18.77
CA ASP A 136 -14.01 11.67 18.14
C ASP A 136 -13.68 11.63 16.63
N SER A 137 -13.68 12.77 15.94
CA SER A 137 -13.35 12.85 14.51
C SER A 137 -11.88 12.55 14.22
N VAL A 138 -10.98 12.72 15.20
CA VAL A 138 -9.54 12.51 15.03
C VAL A 138 -9.24 11.08 14.60
N GLN A 139 -9.80 10.08 15.27
CA GLN A 139 -9.52 8.68 14.95
C GLN A 139 -9.98 8.31 13.53
N THR A 140 -11.11 8.85 13.07
CA THR A 140 -11.60 8.62 11.70
C THR A 140 -10.63 9.18 10.66
N LEU A 141 -10.06 10.36 10.91
CA LEU A 141 -9.08 10.98 10.02
C LEU A 141 -7.72 10.25 10.07
N LEU A 142 -7.32 9.74 11.23
CA LEU A 142 -6.13 8.90 11.38
C LEU A 142 -6.27 7.57 10.64
N ASP A 143 -7.43 6.91 10.71
CA ASP A 143 -7.69 5.67 9.97
C ASP A 143 -7.63 5.92 8.45
N ARG A 144 -8.16 7.07 8.00
CA ARG A 144 -8.02 7.51 6.61
C ARG A 144 -6.55 7.75 6.25
N ALA A 145 -5.79 8.46 7.09
CA ALA A 145 -4.38 8.73 6.88
C ALA A 145 -3.55 7.44 6.81
N TYR A 146 -3.85 6.47 7.67
CA TYR A 146 -3.25 5.14 7.65
C TYR A 146 -3.56 4.40 6.34
N ALA A 147 -4.81 4.41 5.88
CA ALA A 147 -5.16 3.75 4.62
C ALA A 147 -4.49 4.40 3.41
N VAL A 148 -4.33 5.74 3.44
CA VAL A 148 -3.55 6.51 2.46
C VAL A 148 -2.07 6.10 2.50
N HIS A 149 -1.46 6.04 3.69
CA HIS A 149 -0.09 5.55 3.88
C HIS A 149 0.11 4.17 3.26
N ILE A 150 -0.77 3.21 3.58
CA ILE A 150 -0.69 1.84 3.07
C ILE A 150 -0.71 1.82 1.54
N ASN A 151 -1.63 2.57 0.90
CA ASN A 151 -1.71 2.59 -0.55
C ASN A 151 -0.49 3.28 -1.21
N ASP A 152 -0.15 4.47 -0.75
CA ASP A 152 0.80 5.33 -1.46
C ASP A 152 2.24 4.85 -1.29
N SER A 153 2.58 4.38 -0.08
CA SER A 153 3.88 3.73 0.15
C SER A 153 3.99 2.43 -0.63
N TYR A 154 2.91 1.63 -0.74
CA TYR A 154 2.93 0.40 -1.54
C TYR A 154 3.32 0.68 -2.99
N TRP A 155 2.78 1.73 -3.61
CA TRP A 155 3.22 2.13 -4.96
C TRP A 155 4.73 2.38 -5.06
N LEU A 156 5.36 2.93 -4.02
CA LEU A 156 6.80 3.20 -4.01
C LEU A 156 7.64 1.94 -3.79
N ILE A 157 7.27 1.10 -2.81
CA ILE A 157 8.13 0.04 -2.28
C ILE A 157 7.63 -1.39 -2.53
N MET A 158 6.53 -1.59 -3.27
CA MET A 158 5.92 -2.91 -3.50
C MET A 158 6.93 -4.02 -3.84
N PRO A 159 7.94 -3.83 -4.71
CA PRO A 159 8.92 -4.89 -5.03
C PRO A 159 9.61 -5.49 -3.81
N PHE A 160 9.87 -4.70 -2.77
CA PHE A 160 10.49 -5.19 -1.52
C PHE A 160 9.52 -5.93 -0.59
N LYS A 161 8.23 -5.97 -0.93
CA LYS A 161 7.15 -6.56 -0.12
C LYS A 161 6.69 -7.94 -0.61
N TRP A 162 7.35 -8.50 -1.63
CA TRP A 162 6.98 -9.80 -2.23
C TRP A 162 7.09 -10.97 -1.26
N LEU A 163 7.92 -10.83 -0.22
CA LEU A 163 8.10 -11.82 0.84
C LEU A 163 7.47 -11.38 2.18
N ASP A 164 6.56 -10.40 2.17
CA ASP A 164 5.81 -10.10 3.38
C ASP A 164 4.93 -11.31 3.77
N PRO A 165 4.72 -11.58 5.07
CA PRO A 165 3.84 -12.66 5.52
C PRO A 165 2.44 -12.56 4.89
N GLY A 166 1.95 -13.69 4.37
CA GLY A 166 0.66 -13.77 3.67
C GLY A 166 0.72 -13.42 2.18
N VAL A 167 1.89 -13.13 1.60
CA VAL A 167 2.07 -13.04 0.15
C VAL A 167 2.41 -14.43 -0.40
N ASN A 168 1.75 -14.79 -1.49
CA ASN A 168 2.01 -16.02 -2.22
C ASN A 168 2.53 -15.69 -3.62
N LEU A 169 3.64 -16.33 -4.00
CA LEU A 169 4.35 -16.12 -5.25
C LEU A 169 4.26 -17.34 -6.15
N GLU A 170 3.92 -17.13 -7.42
CA GLU A 170 3.87 -18.20 -8.42
C GLU A 170 4.59 -17.74 -9.69
N TYR A 171 5.53 -18.53 -10.18
CA TYR A 171 6.22 -18.25 -11.43
C TYR A 171 5.36 -18.73 -12.60
N LEU A 172 4.94 -17.81 -13.47
CA LEU A 172 4.05 -18.08 -14.59
C LEU A 172 4.79 -18.34 -15.91
N GLY A 173 6.12 -18.36 -15.89
CA GLY A 173 6.94 -18.58 -17.08
C GLY A 173 7.45 -17.30 -17.73
N LEU A 174 8.32 -17.53 -18.71
CA LEU A 174 8.84 -16.50 -19.61
C LEU A 174 7.78 -16.16 -20.65
N VAL A 175 7.52 -14.87 -20.85
CA VAL A 175 6.53 -14.38 -21.81
C VAL A 175 7.16 -13.36 -22.75
N THR A 176 6.74 -13.38 -24.01
CA THR A 176 7.19 -12.43 -25.02
C THR A 176 6.10 -11.41 -25.29
N ASP A 177 6.43 -10.13 -25.23
CA ASP A 177 5.48 -9.06 -25.58
C ASP A 177 5.39 -8.82 -27.09
N SER A 178 4.51 -7.91 -27.52
CA SER A 178 4.29 -7.60 -28.94
C SER A 178 5.50 -6.99 -29.65
N THR A 179 6.54 -6.57 -28.92
CA THR A 179 7.78 -6.03 -29.47
C THR A 179 8.88 -7.10 -29.60
N GLY A 180 8.63 -8.32 -29.13
CA GLY A 180 9.62 -9.41 -29.11
C GLY A 180 10.47 -9.44 -27.84
N LYS A 181 10.26 -8.53 -26.88
CA LYS A 181 10.97 -8.51 -25.60
C LYS A 181 10.44 -9.59 -24.66
N GLN A 182 11.34 -10.29 -24.00
CA GLN A 182 11.03 -11.34 -23.03
C GLN A 182 10.92 -10.77 -21.61
N TRP A 183 10.05 -11.37 -20.81
CA TRP A 183 9.76 -10.99 -19.43
C TRP A 183 9.56 -12.22 -18.54
N GLU A 184 10.14 -12.21 -17.35
CA GLU A 184 9.83 -13.17 -16.31
C GLU A 184 8.51 -12.77 -15.65
N LYS A 185 7.47 -13.61 -15.78
CA LYS A 185 6.15 -13.31 -15.23
C LYS A 185 5.94 -13.98 -13.87
N ILE A 186 5.69 -13.18 -12.85
CA ILE A 186 5.42 -13.65 -11.48
C ILE A 186 4.03 -13.21 -11.06
N GLN A 187 3.23 -14.12 -10.54
CA GLN A 187 1.96 -13.81 -9.92
C GLN A 187 2.14 -13.60 -8.42
N LEU A 188 1.46 -12.57 -7.91
CA LEU A 188 1.31 -12.32 -6.49
C LEU A 188 -0.15 -12.43 -6.10
N THR A 189 -0.41 -13.15 -5.01
CA THR A 189 -1.72 -13.16 -4.36
C THR A 189 -1.58 -13.07 -2.85
N PHE A 190 -2.65 -12.74 -2.13
CA PHE A 190 -2.57 -12.41 -0.71
C PHE A 190 -3.55 -13.24 0.12
N GLU A 191 -3.10 -13.62 1.32
CA GLU A 191 -3.88 -14.35 2.30
C GLU A 191 -3.78 -13.64 3.65
N ASN A 192 -4.91 -13.10 4.11
CA ASN A 192 -5.03 -12.44 5.42
C ASN A 192 -4.04 -11.27 5.64
N VAL A 193 -3.56 -10.63 4.56
CA VAL A 193 -2.64 -9.48 4.61
C VAL A 193 -3.15 -8.30 3.79
N GLY A 194 -2.82 -7.08 4.24
CA GLY A 194 -3.19 -5.83 3.58
C GLY A 194 -4.66 -5.47 3.72
N LEU A 195 -5.05 -4.34 3.12
CA LEU A 195 -6.43 -3.84 3.12
C LEU A 195 -7.29 -4.43 2.00
N THR A 196 -6.66 -5.14 1.05
CA THR A 196 -7.32 -5.69 -0.15
C THR A 196 -6.78 -7.09 -0.48
N PRO A 197 -7.02 -8.09 0.40
CA PRO A 197 -6.44 -9.42 0.26
C PRO A 197 -6.93 -10.21 -0.96
N ASP A 198 -8.05 -9.80 -1.57
CA ASP A 198 -8.57 -10.44 -2.79
C ASP A 198 -7.89 -9.93 -4.08
N ASN A 199 -6.97 -8.96 -3.98
CA ASN A 199 -6.21 -8.53 -5.14
C ASN A 199 -5.30 -9.65 -5.66
N ARG A 200 -5.04 -9.61 -6.97
CA ARG A 200 -3.98 -10.38 -7.61
C ARG A 200 -3.15 -9.46 -8.49
N TYR A 201 -1.85 -9.73 -8.58
CA TYR A 201 -0.96 -9.03 -9.49
C TYR A 201 -0.23 -10.01 -10.41
N HIS A 202 0.06 -9.60 -11.63
CA HIS A 202 1.16 -10.15 -12.40
C HIS A 202 2.25 -9.09 -12.52
N ALA A 203 3.45 -9.40 -12.06
CA ALA A 203 4.64 -8.60 -12.25
C ALA A 203 5.48 -9.15 -13.40
N TYR A 204 6.08 -8.25 -14.17
CA TYR A 204 6.90 -8.59 -15.33
C TYR A 204 8.30 -8.02 -15.11
N LEU A 205 9.26 -8.91 -14.89
CA LEU A 205 10.67 -8.54 -14.66
C LEU A 205 11.45 -8.68 -15.95
N ASP A 206 12.29 -7.69 -16.21
CA ASP A 206 13.23 -7.72 -17.33
C ASP A 206 14.37 -8.70 -17.01
N PRO A 207 14.62 -9.76 -17.80
CA PRO A 207 15.67 -10.73 -17.49
C PRO A 207 17.09 -10.16 -17.59
N GLU A 208 17.28 -9.03 -18.27
CA GLU A 208 18.59 -8.37 -18.40
C GLU A 208 18.91 -7.51 -17.18
N THR A 209 17.91 -6.78 -16.67
CA THR A 209 18.12 -5.80 -15.57
C THR A 209 17.57 -6.27 -14.22
N TRP A 210 16.70 -7.29 -14.23
CA TRP A 210 15.89 -7.77 -13.10
C TRP A 210 14.97 -6.73 -12.46
N LEU A 211 14.83 -5.55 -13.07
CA LEU A 211 13.89 -4.53 -12.63
C LEU A 211 12.51 -4.83 -13.21
N MET A 212 11.48 -4.52 -12.44
CA MET A 212 10.10 -4.64 -12.91
C MET A 212 9.84 -3.60 -13.99
N GLY A 213 9.34 -4.03 -15.15
CA GLY A 213 9.00 -3.14 -16.26
C GLY A 213 7.54 -2.70 -16.23
N TRP A 214 6.64 -3.58 -15.78
CA TRP A 214 5.23 -3.29 -15.64
C TRP A 214 4.53 -4.33 -14.77
N TRP A 215 3.29 -4.01 -14.39
CA TRP A 215 2.40 -4.94 -13.72
C TRP A 215 0.97 -4.91 -14.27
N GLU A 216 0.26 -6.00 -14.02
CA GLU A 216 -1.19 -6.12 -14.14
C GLU A 216 -1.78 -6.23 -12.74
N HIS A 217 -2.83 -5.46 -12.45
CA HIS A 217 -3.60 -5.56 -11.23
C HIS A 217 -5.01 -6.06 -11.54
N PHE A 218 -5.42 -7.10 -10.82
CA PHE A 218 -6.75 -7.70 -10.84
C PHE A 218 -7.44 -7.34 -9.52
N ARG A 219 -8.69 -6.87 -9.62
CA ARG A 219 -9.43 -6.38 -8.45
C ARG A 219 -9.85 -7.54 -7.55
N GLN A 220 -10.22 -8.65 -8.19
CA GLN A 220 -10.56 -9.91 -7.53
C GLN A 220 -9.65 -11.00 -8.08
N ARG A 221 -9.34 -11.98 -7.25
CA ARG A 221 -8.46 -13.11 -7.62
C ARG A 221 -9.00 -13.89 -8.81
N ALA A 222 -10.32 -13.96 -8.94
CA ALA A 222 -11.02 -14.68 -9.99
C ALA A 222 -11.17 -13.90 -11.31
N ASP A 223 -10.82 -12.61 -11.35
CA ASP A 223 -10.96 -11.80 -12.56
C ASP A 223 -10.11 -12.39 -13.71
N SER A 224 -10.67 -12.51 -14.91
CA SER A 224 -9.92 -13.00 -16.08
C SER A 224 -9.15 -11.89 -16.82
N ILE A 225 -9.51 -10.63 -16.57
CA ILE A 225 -8.93 -9.44 -17.23
C ILE A 225 -8.44 -8.48 -16.16
N PRO A 226 -7.24 -7.90 -16.31
CA PRO A 226 -6.74 -6.93 -15.33
C PRO A 226 -7.53 -5.63 -15.41
N GLY A 227 -7.83 -5.06 -14.23
CA GLY A 227 -8.45 -3.74 -14.13
C GLY A 227 -7.47 -2.61 -14.43
N VAL A 228 -6.17 -2.83 -14.17
CA VAL A 228 -5.10 -1.87 -14.44
C VAL A 228 -3.90 -2.60 -15.01
N ARG A 229 -3.29 -1.99 -16.03
CA ARG A 229 -1.91 -2.30 -16.44
C ARG A 229 -1.08 -1.04 -16.32
N CYS A 230 0.09 -1.14 -15.73
CA CYS A 230 0.85 0.06 -15.40
C CYS A 230 2.36 -0.23 -15.46
N GLN A 231 3.09 0.68 -16.08
CA GLN A 231 4.53 0.57 -16.27
C GLN A 231 5.27 0.97 -15.00
N TRP A 232 6.51 0.52 -14.87
CA TRP A 232 7.45 0.87 -13.81
C TRP A 232 8.71 1.41 -14.47
N LEU A 233 8.77 2.74 -14.59
CA LEU A 233 9.79 3.49 -15.30
C LEU A 233 10.59 4.38 -14.33
N ALA A 234 11.61 5.07 -14.85
CA ALA A 234 12.45 5.99 -14.09
C ALA A 234 13.00 5.35 -12.81
N TRP A 235 13.70 4.22 -12.97
CA TRP A 235 14.39 3.54 -11.88
C TRP A 235 15.64 4.32 -11.50
N GLU A 236 15.65 4.86 -10.29
CA GLU A 236 16.71 5.73 -9.79
C GLU A 236 17.20 5.29 -8.42
N GLN A 237 18.50 5.46 -8.18
CA GLN A 237 19.08 5.28 -6.84
C GLN A 237 18.59 6.42 -5.93
N ARG A 238 18.04 6.06 -4.77
CA ARG A 238 17.63 6.96 -3.69
C ARG A 238 18.19 6.43 -2.37
N GLY A 239 19.24 7.07 -1.88
CA GLY A 239 20.01 6.59 -0.74
C GLY A 239 20.50 5.15 -0.94
N PRO A 240 20.18 4.21 -0.05
CA PRO A 240 20.70 2.84 -0.14
C PRO A 240 20.03 1.98 -1.22
N ILE A 241 18.82 2.33 -1.69
CA ILE A 241 18.03 1.47 -2.60
C ILE A 241 17.68 2.16 -3.92
N LYS A 242 17.35 1.35 -4.94
CA LYS A 242 16.76 1.82 -6.20
C LYS A 242 15.23 1.72 -6.14
N VAL A 243 14.54 2.72 -6.63
CA VAL A 243 13.07 2.75 -6.74
C VAL A 243 12.63 3.29 -8.10
N SER A 244 11.47 2.84 -8.59
CA SER A 244 10.81 3.43 -9.76
C SER A 244 10.07 4.71 -9.36
N LEU A 245 10.20 5.77 -10.14
CA LEU A 245 9.57 7.07 -9.85
C LEU A 245 8.44 7.44 -10.81
N ASP A 246 8.19 6.66 -11.87
CA ASP A 246 7.14 6.95 -12.85
C ASP A 246 6.37 5.71 -13.30
N ARG A 247 5.04 5.82 -13.32
CA ARG A 247 4.09 4.73 -13.53
C ARG A 247 2.90 5.17 -14.38
N PRO A 248 3.08 5.39 -15.69
CA PRO A 248 1.97 5.60 -16.61
C PRO A 248 1.13 4.32 -16.74
N PHE A 249 -0.19 4.48 -16.82
CA PHE A 249 -1.10 3.35 -17.04
C PHE A 249 -1.19 3.06 -18.54
N LEU A 250 -1.05 1.79 -18.91
CA LEU A 250 -1.21 1.37 -20.31
C LEU A 250 -2.66 1.59 -20.76
N GLY A 251 -2.83 2.13 -21.96
CA GLY A 251 -4.14 2.57 -22.48
C GLY A 251 -4.54 3.99 -22.07
N GLY A 252 -3.70 4.69 -21.30
CA GLY A 252 -3.95 6.05 -20.84
C GLY A 252 -4.95 6.13 -19.66
N GLY A 253 -5.18 7.33 -19.16
CA GLY A 253 -6.21 7.61 -18.15
C GLY A 253 -5.71 7.86 -16.72
N ALA A 254 -4.51 7.42 -16.38
CA ALA A 254 -3.80 7.87 -15.18
C ALA A 254 -2.28 7.68 -15.30
N ARG A 255 -1.54 8.46 -14.52
CA ARG A 255 -0.11 8.28 -14.26
C ARG A 255 0.13 8.50 -12.78
N ILE A 256 0.78 7.55 -12.13
CA ILE A 256 1.28 7.74 -10.76
C ILE A 256 2.77 8.02 -10.86
N TYR A 257 3.25 9.02 -10.12
CA TYR A 257 4.67 9.37 -10.14
C TYR A 257 5.09 9.97 -8.80
N PHE A 258 6.40 10.04 -8.61
CA PHE A 258 7.03 10.52 -7.38
C PHE A 258 7.94 11.69 -7.73
N PRO A 259 7.42 12.93 -7.77
CA PRO A 259 8.22 14.10 -8.18
C PRO A 259 9.37 14.39 -7.19
N GLN A 260 9.24 13.92 -5.95
CA GLN A 260 10.28 13.90 -4.95
C GLN A 260 10.26 12.56 -4.23
N ALA A 261 11.44 11.98 -4.02
CA ALA A 261 11.63 10.84 -3.14
C ALA A 261 13.04 10.90 -2.54
N VAL A 262 13.13 11.17 -1.24
CA VAL A 262 14.34 11.03 -0.44
C VAL A 262 14.20 9.75 0.37
N ILE A 263 15.21 8.90 0.28
CA ILE A 263 15.30 7.67 1.07
C ILE A 263 16.68 7.69 1.73
N ALA A 264 16.73 7.52 3.04
CA ALA A 264 17.96 7.64 3.82
C ALA A 264 18.04 6.60 4.94
N THR A 265 19.26 6.40 5.45
CA THR A 265 19.54 5.55 6.60
C THR A 265 19.31 6.28 7.93
N GLU A 266 19.39 7.61 7.91
CA GLU A 266 19.17 8.48 9.07
C GLU A 266 17.87 9.26 8.95
N VAL A 267 17.28 9.57 10.11
CA VAL A 267 16.00 10.27 10.20
C VAL A 267 16.25 11.77 10.27
N ASP A 268 15.63 12.52 9.38
CA ASP A 268 15.49 13.97 9.56
C ASP A 268 14.33 14.25 10.53
N GLU A 269 14.67 14.54 11.79
CA GLU A 269 13.69 14.84 12.83
C GLU A 269 12.85 16.09 12.52
N SER A 270 13.40 17.04 11.77
CA SER A 270 12.71 18.28 11.44
C SER A 270 11.55 18.06 10.48
N ALA A 271 11.61 17.02 9.65
CA ALA A 271 10.56 16.67 8.70
C ALA A 271 9.23 16.27 9.38
N PHE A 272 9.28 15.85 10.65
CA PHE A 272 8.11 15.52 11.45
C PHE A 272 7.56 16.67 12.28
N ALA A 273 8.04 17.91 12.09
CA ALA A 273 7.49 19.06 12.79
C ALA A 273 5.99 19.22 12.50
N PRO A 274 5.15 19.50 13.52
CA PRO A 274 3.76 19.87 13.31
C PRO A 274 3.66 21.19 12.53
N PRO A 275 2.53 21.46 11.87
CA PRO A 275 2.34 22.74 11.19
C PRO A 275 2.40 23.90 12.20
N SER A 276 3.01 25.01 11.78
CA SER A 276 2.99 26.26 12.56
C SER A 276 1.56 26.84 12.55
N PRO A 277 1.07 27.38 13.69
CA PRO A 277 -0.21 28.08 13.77
C PRO A 277 -0.30 29.28 12.81
#